data_AF-A0A1G9MZA7-F1
#
_entry.id   AF-A0A1G9MZA7-F1
#
_cell.length_a   1.000
_cell.length_b   1.000
_cell.length_c   1.000
_cell.angle_alpha   90.00
_cell.angle_beta   90.00
_cell.angle_gamma   90.00
#
_symmetry.space_group_name_H-M   'P 1'
#
loop_
_entity.id
_entity.type
_entity.pdbx_description
1 polymer ?
#
loop_
_entity_poly.entity_id
_entity_poly.type
_entity_poly.pdbx_seq_one_letter_code
_entity_poly.pdbx_strand_id
1 'polypeptide(L)'
;MTRRARPGLQEELLHHLQPPVPRRRELVSERVAPALADIGDAMAGRGADEVLAALDAAIREAGGTPDAAALREFAARIEAGENPFS
;
A
#
# COMPACT_ATOMS: atom_id res chain seq x y z
N MET A 1 13.37 27.64 35.07
CA MET A 1 13.37 26.17 34.93
C MET A 1 12.80 25.82 33.56
N THR A 2 13.67 25.59 32.57
CA THR A 2 13.25 25.34 31.19
C THR A 2 12.71 23.92 31.10
N ARG A 3 11.37 23.76 31.05
CA ARG A 3 10.75 22.46 30.77
C ARG A 3 11.19 22.03 29.38
N ARG A 4 12.10 21.05 29.31
CA ARG A 4 12.41 20.35 28.06
C ARG A 4 11.11 19.81 27.49
N ALA A 5 10.74 20.24 26.28
CA ALA A 5 9.67 19.62 25.52
C ALA A 5 9.98 18.12 25.44
N ARG A 6 9.03 17.27 25.86
CA ARG A 6 9.19 15.82 25.81
C ARG A 6 9.38 15.42 24.33
N PRO A 7 10.51 14.81 23.94
CA PRO A 7 10.63 14.23 22.61
C PRO A 7 9.55 13.15 22.48
N GLY A 8 8.71 13.26 21.44
CA GLY A 8 7.56 12.38 21.23
C GLY A 8 6.19 13.02 21.49
N LEU A 9 6.10 14.15 22.21
CA LEU A 9 4.80 14.79 22.48
C LEU A 9 4.08 15.25 21.20
N GLN A 10 4.85 15.65 20.19
CA GLN A 10 4.32 16.01 18.87
C GLN A 10 3.78 14.79 18.13
N GLU A 11 4.48 13.66 18.19
CA GLU A 11 4.04 12.37 17.60
C GLU A 11 2.78 11.84 18.30
N GLU A 12 2.74 11.93 19.63
CA GLU A 12 1.60 11.59 20.47
C GLU A 12 0.40 12.49 20.15
N LEU A 13 0.61 13.81 20.02
CA LEU A 13 -0.42 14.76 19.61
C LEU A 13 -0.93 14.49 18.20
N LEU A 14 -0.04 14.19 17.24
CA LEU A 14 -0.43 13.83 15.88
C LEU A 14 -1.24 12.53 15.84
N HIS A 15 -0.88 11.55 16.67
CA HIS A 15 -1.63 10.30 16.81
C HIS A 15 -3.03 10.52 17.41
N HIS A 16 -3.18 11.45 18.35
CA HIS A 16 -4.47 11.80 18.96
C HIS A 16 -5.32 12.76 18.10
N LEU A 17 -4.70 13.58 17.26
CA LEU A 17 -5.38 14.49 16.34
C LEU A 17 -5.82 13.79 15.05
N GLN A 18 -5.19 12.67 14.69
CA GLN A 18 -5.76 11.77 13.70
C GLN A 18 -6.95 11.06 14.35
N PRO A 19 -8.19 11.24 13.85
CA PRO A 19 -9.29 10.43 14.33
C PRO A 19 -8.92 8.97 14.06
N PRO A 20 -8.95 8.07 15.06
CA PRO A 20 -8.91 6.66 14.77
C PRO A 20 -10.10 6.42 13.85
N VAL A 21 -9.84 6.06 12.59
CA VAL A 21 -10.90 5.73 11.64
C VAL A 21 -11.02 4.21 11.65
N PRO A 22 -11.80 3.58 12.57
CA PRO A 22 -11.98 2.13 12.59
C PRO A 22 -12.34 1.58 11.21
N ARG A 23 -13.15 2.35 10.46
CA ARG A 23 -13.56 2.02 9.10
C ARG A 23 -12.42 1.94 8.09
N ARG A 24 -11.29 2.65 8.26
CA ARG A 24 -10.18 2.57 7.29
C ARG A 24 -9.59 1.17 7.22
N ARG A 25 -9.42 0.49 8.35
CA ARG A 25 -8.98 -0.92 8.38
C ARG A 25 -9.99 -1.87 7.74
N GLU A 26 -11.25 -1.48 7.62
CA GLU A 26 -12.30 -2.26 6.94
C GLU A 26 -12.28 -2.03 5.42
N LEU A 27 -11.68 -0.93 4.94
CA LEU A 27 -11.56 -0.66 3.52
C LEU A 27 -10.57 -1.64 2.88
N VAL A 28 -11.03 -2.32 1.82
CA VAL A 28 -10.20 -3.25 1.02
C VAL A 28 -8.92 -2.56 0.53
N SER A 29 -9.01 -1.28 0.15
CA SER A 29 -7.88 -0.48 -0.35
C SER A 29 -6.75 -0.35 0.68
N GLU A 30 -7.08 -0.14 1.95
CA GLU A 30 -6.08 0.01 3.02
C GLU A 30 -5.49 -1.35 3.44
N ARG A 31 -6.28 -2.43 3.31
CA ARG A 31 -5.82 -3.79 3.59
C ARG A 31 -4.89 -4.33 2.51
N VAL A 32 -5.13 -3.99 1.25
CA VAL A 32 -4.36 -4.50 0.12
C VAL A 32 -3.09 -3.68 -0.13
N ALA A 33 -3.07 -2.39 0.22
CA ALA A 33 -1.94 -1.49 -0.08
C ALA A 33 -0.57 -2.00 0.36
N PRO A 34 -0.37 -2.54 1.60
CA PRO A 34 0.93 -3.10 2.00
C PRO A 34 1.33 -4.29 1.13
N ALA A 35 0.39 -5.19 0.83
CA ALA A 35 0.65 -6.36 -0.01
C ALA A 35 1.01 -5.97 -1.46
N LEU A 36 0.38 -4.92 -2.00
CA LEU A 36 0.73 -4.42 -3.34
C LEU A 36 2.12 -3.79 -3.38
N ALA A 37 2.51 -3.06 -2.33
CA ALA A 37 3.87 -2.52 -2.20
C ALA A 37 4.92 -3.64 -2.14
N ASP A 38 4.69 -4.65 -1.30
CA ASP A 38 5.58 -5.82 -1.18
C ASP A 38 5.71 -6.56 -2.53
N ILE A 39 4.60 -6.73 -3.26
CA ILE A 39 4.61 -7.33 -4.61
C ILE A 39 5.39 -6.46 -5.59
N GLY A 40 5.21 -5.14 -5.57
CA GLY A 40 5.92 -4.20 -6.42
C GLY A 40 7.44 -4.28 -6.22
N ASP A 41 7.89 -4.37 -4.98
CA ASP A 41 9.32 -4.49 -4.65
C ASP A 41 9.88 -5.88 -5.00
N ALA A 42 9.15 -6.95 -4.68
CA ALA A 42 9.60 -8.33 -4.91
C ALA A 42 9.62 -8.72 -6.39
N MET A 43 8.71 -8.13 -7.19
CA MET A 43 8.52 -8.46 -8.60
C MET A 43 9.09 -7.42 -9.56
N ALA A 44 9.78 -6.40 -9.07
CA ALA A 44 10.44 -5.39 -9.90
C ALA A 44 11.37 -6.05 -10.92
N GLY A 45 11.19 -5.73 -12.21
CA GLY A 45 11.96 -6.32 -13.31
C GLY A 45 11.54 -7.72 -13.74
N ARG A 46 10.45 -8.28 -13.18
CA ARG A 46 9.80 -9.51 -13.67
C ARG A 46 8.84 -9.19 -14.81
N GLY A 47 8.46 -10.21 -15.58
CA GLY A 47 7.57 -10.03 -16.74
C GLY A 47 6.18 -9.54 -16.33
N ALA A 48 5.60 -8.64 -17.13
CA ALA A 48 4.33 -8.00 -16.80
C ALA A 48 3.17 -9.00 -16.56
N ASP A 49 3.11 -10.13 -17.26
CA ASP A 49 2.07 -11.15 -17.04
C ASP A 49 2.17 -11.82 -15.65
N GLU A 50 3.39 -12.03 -15.17
CA GLU A 50 3.64 -12.60 -13.84
C GLU A 50 3.24 -11.61 -12.75
N VAL A 51 3.59 -10.34 -12.93
CA VAL A 51 3.21 -9.26 -12.02
C VAL A 51 1.70 -9.07 -12.00
N LEU A 52 1.04 -9.05 -13.17
CA LEU A 52 -0.40 -8.93 -13.30
C LEU A 52 -1.13 -10.04 -12.53
N ALA A 53 -0.69 -11.29 -12.67
CA ALA A 53 -1.28 -12.41 -11.96
C ALA A 53 -1.14 -12.27 -10.44
N ALA A 54 0.02 -11.82 -9.96
CA ALA A 54 0.25 -11.59 -8.53
C ALA A 54 -0.64 -10.47 -7.97
N LEU A 55 -0.76 -9.35 -8.69
CA LEU A 55 -1.62 -8.23 -8.27
C LEU A 55 -3.11 -8.60 -8.29
N ASP A 56 -3.58 -9.32 -9.32
CA ASP A 56 -4.97 -9.80 -9.40
C ASP A 56 -5.31 -10.73 -8.23
N ALA A 57 -4.42 -11.68 -7.92
CA ALA A 57 -4.57 -12.59 -6.79
C ALA A 57 -4.67 -11.84 -5.45
N ALA A 58 -3.75 -10.90 -5.19
CA ALA A 58 -3.73 -10.13 -3.95
C ALA A 58 -5.02 -9.31 -3.74
N ILE A 59 -5.55 -8.69 -4.81
CA ILE A 59 -6.79 -7.92 -4.73
C ILE A 59 -8.00 -8.85 -4.46
N ARG A 60 -8.06 -10.01 -5.13
CA ARG A 60 -9.15 -10.98 -4.92
C ARG A 60 -9.12 -11.58 -3.52
N GLU A 61 -7.94 -11.93 -3.00
CA GLU A 61 -7.77 -12.44 -1.63
C GLU A 61 -8.20 -11.43 -0.57
N ALA A 62 -7.99 -10.14 -0.82
CA ALA A 62 -8.49 -9.06 0.04
C ALA A 62 -10.02 -8.85 -0.05
N GLY A 63 -10.70 -9.56 -0.96
CA GLY A 63 -12.13 -9.41 -1.26
C GLY A 63 -12.46 -8.26 -2.20
N GLY A 64 -11.46 -7.74 -2.93
CA GLY A 64 -11.62 -6.68 -3.91
C GLY A 64 -12.00 -7.21 -5.30
N THR A 65 -12.46 -6.31 -6.16
CA THR A 65 -12.65 -6.59 -7.59
C THR A 65 -11.58 -5.84 -8.37
N PRO A 66 -10.62 -6.54 -9.00
CA PRO A 66 -9.54 -5.92 -9.74
C PRO A 66 -10.04 -5.30 -11.06
N ASP A 67 -9.55 -4.11 -11.37
CA ASP A 67 -9.67 -3.52 -12.71
C ASP A 67 -8.50 -4.03 -13.57
N ALA A 68 -8.80 -4.87 -14.55
CA ALA A 68 -7.80 -5.50 -15.41
C ALA A 68 -7.05 -4.50 -16.31
N ALA A 69 -7.63 -3.34 -16.64
CA ALA A 69 -6.93 -2.32 -17.42
C ALA A 69 -5.91 -1.60 -16.54
N ALA A 70 -6.33 -1.14 -15.36
CA ALA A 70 -5.45 -0.48 -14.40
C ALA A 70 -4.32 -1.40 -13.93
N LEU A 71 -4.62 -2.67 -13.66
CA LEU A 71 -3.60 -3.64 -13.24
C LEU A 71 -2.52 -3.89 -14.30
N ARG A 72 -2.87 -3.87 -15.59
CA ARG A 72 -1.89 -4.00 -16.67
C ARG A 72 -0.94 -2.81 -16.72
N GLU A 73 -1.45 -1.60 -16.49
CA GLU A 73 -0.62 -0.40 -16.41
C GLU A 73 0.37 -0.48 -15.25
N PHE A 74 -0.09 -0.91 -14.07
CA PHE A 74 0.80 -1.10 -12.92
C PHE A 74 1.82 -2.23 -13.14
N ALA A 75 1.41 -3.34 -13.75
CA ALA A 75 2.31 -4.45 -14.06
C ALA A 75 3.43 -4.02 -15.03
N ALA A 76 3.12 -3.22 -16.05
CA ALA A 76 4.13 -2.68 -16.98
C ALA A 76 5.13 -1.74 -16.27
N ARG A 77 4.68 -0.97 -15.28
CA ARG A 77 5.57 -0.10 -14.50
C ARG A 77 6.49 -0.89 -13.57
N ILE A 78 5.97 -1.93 -12.92
CA ILE A 78 6.77 -2.84 -12.08
C ILE A 78 7.77 -3.65 -12.92
N GLU A 79 7.38 -4.09 -14.12
CA GLU A 79 8.30 -4.69 -15.10
C GLU A 79 9.44 -3.72 -15.47
N ALA A 80 9.14 -2.43 -15.61
CA ALA A 80 10.15 -1.38 -15.81
C ALA A 80 11.02 -1.09 -14.57
N GLY A 81 10.74 -1.76 -13.43
CA GLY A 81 11.45 -1.60 -12.17
C GLY A 81 10.94 -0.45 -11.30
N GLU A 82 9.80 0.14 -11.63
CA GLU A 82 9.13 1.15 -10.81
C GLU A 82 8.09 0.52 -9.89
N ASN A 83 8.15 0.79 -8.58
CA ASN A 83 7.07 0.43 -7.68
C ASN A 83 6.07 1.60 -7.53
N PRO A 84 4.87 1.53 -8.14
CA PRO A 84 3.86 2.58 -8.05
C PRO A 84 3.13 2.63 -6.69
N PHE A 85 3.39 1.66 -5.82
CA PHE A 85 2.73 1.50 -4.51
C PHE A 85 3.65 1.85 -3.32
N SER A 86 4.90 2.23 -3.59
CA SER A 86 5.88 2.73 -2.60
C SER A 86 5.63 4.18 -2.18
#